data_AF-A0A1M3HIU9-F1
#
_entry.id   AF-A0A1M3HIU9-F1
#
_cell.length_a   1.000
_cell.length_b   1.000
_cell.length_c   1.000
_cell.angle_alpha   90.00
_cell.angle_beta   90.00
_cell.angle_gamma   90.00
#
_symmetry.space_group_name_H-M   'P 1'
#
loop_
_entity.id
_entity.type
_entity.pdbx_description
1 polymer ?
#
loop_
_entity_poly.entity_id
_entity_poly.type
_entity_poly.pdbx_seq_one_letter_code
_entity_poly.pdbx_strand_id
1 'polypeptide(L)' 'MQKEIFQRLSHIDRLIRIKGTGTPSELADKIGISERSTYEYIRLMKDFGAPVLYSRQRKSYYYKQEGRFLISFLSD' A
#
# COMPACT_ATOMS: atom_id res chain seq x y z
N MET A 1 -17.43 -3.12 4.99
CA MET A 1 -16.90 -4.45 4.61
C MET A 1 -16.33 -4.54 3.18
N GLN A 2 -17.09 -4.55 2.07
CA GLN A 2 -16.49 -4.70 0.71
C GLN A 2 -15.90 -3.41 0.09
N LYS A 3 -16.48 -2.22 0.35
CA LYS A 3 -15.94 -0.93 -0.17
C LYS A 3 -14.56 -0.56 0.40
N GLU A 4 -14.22 -1.04 1.58
CA GLU A 4 -13.02 -0.62 2.30
C GLU A 4 -11.72 -1.11 1.66
N ILE A 5 -11.72 -2.28 1.00
CA ILE A 5 -10.47 -2.87 0.49
C ILE A 5 -9.85 -1.99 -0.60
N PHE A 6 -10.66 -1.50 -1.56
CA PHE A 6 -10.18 -0.64 -2.64
C PHE A 6 -9.77 0.75 -2.14
N GLN A 7 -10.49 1.28 -1.14
CA GLN A 7 -10.13 2.55 -0.50
C GLN A 7 -8.80 2.44 0.26
N ARG A 8 -8.59 1.35 0.99
CA ARG A 8 -7.32 1.07 1.69
C ARG A 8 -6.19 0.87 0.69
N LEU A 9 -6.38 0.08 -0.37
CA LEU A 9 -5.36 -0.11 -1.41
C LEU A 9 -4.98 1.21 -2.10
N SER A 10 -5.98 2.04 -2.44
CA SER A 10 -5.74 3.38 -2.99
C SER A 10 -4.98 4.28 -2.01
N HIS A 11 -5.30 4.21 -0.71
CA HIS A 11 -4.60 4.97 0.31
C HIS A 11 -3.16 4.49 0.50
N ILE A 12 -2.93 3.18 0.54
CA ILE A 12 -1.60 2.58 0.62
C ILE A 12 -0.77 2.97 -0.61
N ASP A 13 -1.30 2.86 -1.83
CA ASP A 13 -0.63 3.30 -3.06
C ASP A 13 -0.14 4.74 -2.94
N ARG A 14 -1.03 5.67 -2.56
CA ARG A 14 -0.68 7.08 -2.37
C ARG A 14 0.47 7.24 -1.39
N LEU A 15 0.41 6.56 -0.24
CA LEU A 15 1.43 6.66 0.81
C LEU A 15 2.77 6.06 0.35
N ILE A 16 2.77 4.95 -0.39
CA ILE A 16 3.99 4.32 -0.95
C ILE A 16 4.66 5.28 -1.94
N ARG A 17 3.88 5.91 -2.84
CA ARG A 17 4.40 6.83 -3.87
C ARG A 17 5.08 8.05 -3.27
N ILE A 18 4.45 8.66 -2.26
CA ILE A 18 5.04 9.81 -1.55
C ILE A 18 6.05 9.38 -0.48
N LYS A 19 6.34 8.08 -0.34
CA LYS A 19 7.23 7.51 0.68
C LYS A 19 6.80 7.92 2.11
N GLY A 20 5.50 8.08 2.33
CA GLY A 20 4.89 8.54 3.56
C GLY A 20 4.18 7.46 4.38
N THR A 21 4.46 6.16 4.15
CA THR A 21 3.79 5.09 4.92
C THR A 21 4.13 5.13 6.40
N GLY A 22 5.37 5.48 6.76
CA GLY A 22 5.89 5.20 8.09
C GLY A 22 6.24 3.72 8.24
N THR A 23 6.54 3.31 9.47
CA THR A 23 6.65 1.91 9.88
C THR A 23 5.36 1.15 9.61
N PRO A 24 5.40 -0.20 9.56
CA PRO A 24 4.20 -0.99 9.37
C PRO A 24 3.09 -0.68 10.39
N SER A 25 3.43 -0.43 11.66
CA SER A 25 2.47 0.00 12.68
C SER A 25 1.85 1.37 12.37
N GLU A 26 2.66 2.37 12.01
CA GLU A 26 2.13 3.70 11.65
C GLU A 26 1.28 3.66 10.38
N LEU A 27 1.61 2.79 9.41
CA LEU A 27 0.79 2.57 8.24
C LEU A 27 -0.56 1.95 8.64
N ALA A 28 -0.55 0.98 9.55
CA ALA A 28 -1.75 0.33 10.07
C ALA A 28 -2.71 1.35 10.72
N ASP A 29 -2.17 2.26 11.54
CA ASP A 29 -2.92 3.34 12.17
C ASP A 29 -3.53 4.29 11.12
N LYS A 30 -2.74 4.70 10.11
CA LYS A 30 -3.19 5.59 9.03
C LYS A 30 -4.34 5.04 8.20
N ILE A 31 -4.44 3.73 8.07
CA ILE A 31 -5.48 3.06 7.25
C ILE A 31 -6.53 2.32 8.10
N GLY A 32 -6.44 2.45 9.43
CA GLY A 32 -7.40 1.93 10.40
C GLY A 32 -7.51 0.41 10.44
N ILE A 33 -6.37 -0.30 10.45
CA ILE A 33 -6.31 -1.76 10.54
C ILE A 33 -5.22 -2.22 11.51
N SER A 34 -5.13 -3.52 11.76
CA SER A 34 -4.02 -4.08 12.53
C SER A 34 -2.72 -4.14 11.72
N GLU A 35 -1.58 -4.15 12.41
CA GLU A 35 -0.27 -4.31 11.76
C GLU A 35 -0.21 -5.60 10.94
N ARG A 36 -0.77 -6.70 11.46
CA ARG A 36 -0.89 -7.97 10.72
C ARG A 36 -1.62 -7.78 9.39
N SER A 37 -2.79 -7.15 9.40
CA SER A 37 -3.55 -6.89 8.18
C SER A 37 -2.77 -6.01 7.20
N THR A 38 -1.96 -5.08 7.69
CA THR A 38 -1.09 -4.25 6.84
C THR A 38 -0.11 -5.10 6.03
N TYR A 39 0.51 -6.12 6.64
CA TYR A 39 1.37 -7.05 5.90
C TYR A 39 0.60 -7.84 4.83
N GLU A 40 -0.65 -8.21 5.08
CA GLU A 40 -1.50 -8.87 4.08
C GLU A 40 -1.82 -7.95 2.90
N TYR A 41 -2.12 -6.66 3.12
CA TYR A 41 -2.32 -5.71 2.02
C TYR A 41 -1.04 -5.49 1.19
N ILE A 42 0.12 -5.36 1.85
CA ILE A 42 1.39 -5.20 1.15
C ILE A 42 1.74 -6.46 0.35
N ARG A 43 1.48 -7.65 0.91
CA ARG A 43 1.64 -8.92 0.20
C ARG A 43 0.72 -8.98 -1.01
N LEU A 44 -0.57 -8.65 -0.84
CA LEU A 44 -1.54 -8.58 -1.92
C LEU A 44 -1.02 -7.70 -3.06
N MET A 45 -0.61 -6.45 -2.78
CA MET A 45 -0.08 -5.56 -3.82
C MET A 45 1.12 -6.16 -4.56
N LYS A 46 2.03 -6.84 -3.85
CA LYS A 46 3.18 -7.53 -4.45
C LYS A 46 2.77 -8.70 -5.32
N ASP A 47 1.81 -9.51 -4.87
CA ASP A 47 1.28 -10.66 -5.61
C ASP A 47 0.60 -10.20 -6.91
N PHE A 48 0.00 -9.00 -6.92
CA PHE A 48 -0.52 -8.32 -8.11
C PHE A 48 0.54 -7.53 -8.90
N GLY A 49 1.83 -7.74 -8.62
CA GLY A 49 2.94 -7.21 -9.42
C GLY A 49 3.48 -5.84 -8.99
N ALA A 50 2.97 -5.25 -7.91
CA ALA A 50 3.51 -3.97 -7.42
C ALA A 50 4.94 -4.16 -6.87
N PRO A 51 5.96 -3.42 -7.34
CA PRO A 51 7.34 -3.62 -6.93
C PRO A 51 7.64 -2.90 -5.60
N VAL A 52 6.90 -3.24 -4.54
CA VAL A 52 6.98 -2.61 -3.22
C VAL A 52 8.20 -3.12 -2.44
N LEU A 53 9.01 -2.19 -1.93
CA LEU A 53 10.14 -2.46 -1.03
C LEU A 53 9.97 -1.67 0.27
N TYR A 54 10.57 -2.14 1.36
CA TYR A 54 10.62 -1.41 2.64
C TYR A 54 12.03 -0.89 2.90
N SER A 55 12.16 0.40 3.21
CA SER A 55 13.41 1.00 3.67
C SER A 55 13.37 1.20 5.18
N ARG A 56 14.24 0.51 5.91
CA ARG A 56 14.41 0.70 7.36
C ARG A 56 14.91 2.10 7.71
N GLN A 57 15.83 2.65 6.91
CA GLN A 57 16.38 3.99 7.10
C GLN A 57 15.29 5.08 6.95
N ARG A 58 14.45 4.96 5.92
CA ARG A 58 13.35 5.91 5.68
C ARG A 58 12.10 5.61 6.50
N LYS A 59 12.07 4.45 7.16
CA LYS A 59 10.88 3.87 7.80
C LYS A 59 9.68 3.97 6.87
N SER A 60 9.80 3.45 5.64
CA SER A 60 8.74 3.63 4.65
C SER A 60 8.77 2.57 3.56
N TYR A 61 7.58 2.17 3.12
CA TYR A 61 7.40 1.44 1.87
C TYR A 61 7.51 2.39 0.68
N TYR A 62 8.09 1.90 -0.41
CA TYR A 62 8.28 2.64 -1.65
C TYR A 62 8.23 1.69 -2.85
N TYR A 63 7.90 2.20 -4.04
CA TYR A 63 8.03 1.42 -5.26
C TYR A 63 9.48 1.46 -5.77
N LYS A 64 10.00 0.32 -6.22
CA LYS A 64 11.33 0.21 -6.84
C LYS A 64 11.46 1.07 -8.10
N GLN A 65 10.35 1.29 -8.80
CA GLN A 65 10.25 2.14 -10.00
C GLN A 65 9.02 3.03 -9.87
N GLU A 66 9.04 4.20 -10.50
CA GLU A 66 7.89 5.12 -10.51
C GLU A 66 6.67 4.46 -11.15
N GLY A 67 5.50 4.65 -10.55
CA GLY A 67 4.27 3.98 -10.97
C GLY A 67 3.08 4.23 -10.05
N ARG A 68 1.95 3.63 -10.41
CA ARG A 68 0.69 3.65 -9.64
C ARG A 68 0.10 2.25 -9.62
N PHE A 69 -0.38 1.82 -8.46
CA PHE A 69 -1.20 0.63 -8.33
C PHE A 69 -2.68 1.04 -8.43
N LEU A 70 -3.31 0.68 -9.55
CA LEU A 70 -4.67 1.08 -9.89
C LEU A 70 -5.55 -0.17 -10.04
N ILE A 71 -6.71 -0.14 -9.39
CA ILE A 71 -7.77 -1.12 -9.59
C ILE A 71 -8.98 -0.37 -10.12
N SER A 72 -9.30 -0.58 -11.39
CA SER A 72 -10.41 0.08 -12.07
C SER A 72 -10.97 -0.81 -13.16
N PHE A 73 -12.27 -0.69 -13.41
CA PHE A 73 -12.86 -1.16 -14.66
C PHE A 73 -12.55 -0.13 -15.76
N LEU A 74 -12.09 -0.61 -16.91
CA LEU A 74 -11.87 0.20 -18.11
C LEU A 74 -12.91 -0.22 -19.14
N SER A 75 -13.69 0.73 -19.62
CA SER A 75 -14.52 0.57 -20.82
C SER A 75 -13.76 1.13 -22.02
N ASP A 76 -13.89 0.45 -23.15
CA ASP A 76 -13.41 0.95 -24.45
C ASP A 76 -14.18 2.18 -24.93
#